data_AF-A0A818VR36-F1
#
_entry.id   AF-A0A818VR36-F1
#
_cell.length_a   1.000
_cell.length_b   1.000
_cell.length_c   1.000
_cell.angle_alpha   90.00
_cell.angle_beta   90.00
_cell.angle_gamma   90.00
#
_symmetry.space_group_name_H-M   'P 1'
#
loop_
_entity.id
_entity.type
_entity.pdbx_description
1 polymer ?
#
loop_
_entity_poly.entity_id
_entity_poly.type
_entity_poly.pdbx_seq_one_letter_code
_entity_poly.pdbx_strand_id
1 'polypeptide(L)'
;MASATPCGLILLGNSGVGKSFLANRLLDDDNAFESKFSAKSVTRYTEWKDMPVAIGNRIYSVANIPGLVEANQRMVDENRHEIMKAFEQCPFSIVIFVFGHKNGRIPDEDLVAFTRINNAYEFSPGSLLIIVNGIPSDRPEDYETRTAYLLQELTHVDVNHIYFIEKTTSEESKKFIHKILHKALTTCEPSHQTKKQDIVLITDEISQLKAQSKQRQDQLLTQAEEHSKIQKINLTPDSPQELPQGRPTLSFTETVHPDSAQKLQQGRPTLSYTEMIHPDSQSMEQDDSFNELLKTNQNKFDRSSGKIELLLHDPDRDARIRLAEQIKQDSERNKKMIAQMSVPPQVIVISDKRSNPLKKIKHGVGKVVSYVGDVFYGPESHHSPAPDDNEQGCPSYPNSSLPPHPYDPRSCGHKNK
;
A
#
# COMPACT_ATOMS: atom_id res chain seq x y z
N MET A 1 27.75 23.69 -17.45
CA MET A 1 26.71 22.64 -17.43
C MET A 1 25.91 22.83 -16.15
N ALA A 2 24.58 22.94 -16.22
CA ALA A 2 23.77 23.03 -15.00
C ALA A 2 23.95 21.71 -14.22
N SER A 3 24.42 21.78 -12.97
CA SER A 3 24.46 20.62 -12.09
C SER A 3 23.02 20.10 -11.95
N ALA A 4 22.76 18.88 -12.39
CA ALA A 4 21.46 18.27 -12.21
C ALA A 4 21.12 18.29 -10.71
N THR A 5 19.99 18.89 -10.34
CA THR A 5 19.52 18.88 -8.96
C THR A 5 19.35 17.42 -8.52
N PRO A 6 20.02 16.97 -7.45
CA PRO A 6 19.87 15.60 -6.97
C PRO A 6 18.41 15.33 -6.63
N CYS A 7 17.85 14.24 -7.13
CA CYS A 7 16.47 13.83 -6.89
C CYS A 7 16.43 12.68 -5.88
N GLY A 8 15.51 12.75 -4.92
CA GLY A 8 15.38 11.72 -3.88
C GLY A 8 14.34 10.67 -4.21
N LEU A 9 14.60 9.42 -3.83
CA LEU A 9 13.59 8.37 -3.66
C LEU A 9 13.52 8.02 -2.18
N ILE A 10 12.49 8.51 -1.51
CA ILE A 10 12.33 8.40 -0.05
C ILE A 10 11.37 7.25 0.23
N LEU A 11 11.88 6.14 0.78
CA LEU A 11 11.06 4.98 1.14
C LEU A 11 10.57 5.09 2.59
N LEU A 12 9.24 5.14 2.75
CA LEU A 12 8.56 5.22 4.03
C LEU A 12 7.69 3.96 4.27
N GLY A 13 7.24 3.79 5.51
CA GLY A 13 6.47 2.63 5.97
C GLY A 13 7.03 2.06 7.28
N ASN A 14 6.28 1.23 7.97
CA ASN A 14 6.71 0.71 9.28
C ASN A 14 7.85 -0.31 9.19
N SER A 15 8.34 -0.75 10.34
CA SER A 15 9.36 -1.81 10.39
C SER A 15 8.81 -3.13 9.82
N GLY A 16 9.66 -3.87 9.11
CA GLY A 16 9.29 -5.19 8.57
C GLY A 16 8.46 -5.21 7.27
N VAL A 17 7.96 -4.08 6.78
CA VAL A 17 7.16 -4.03 5.52
C VAL A 17 7.97 -4.25 4.24
N GLY A 18 9.30 -4.39 4.35
CA GLY A 18 10.19 -4.69 3.23
C GLY A 18 10.75 -3.49 2.47
N LYS A 19 10.83 -2.31 3.10
CA LYS A 19 11.45 -1.11 2.51
C LYS A 19 12.85 -1.36 1.97
N SER A 20 13.73 -1.92 2.79
CA SER A 20 15.13 -2.19 2.41
C SER A 20 15.23 -3.24 1.30
N PHE A 21 14.33 -4.23 1.28
CA PHE A 21 14.22 -5.17 0.15
C PHE A 21 13.88 -4.44 -1.15
N LEU A 22 12.88 -3.54 -1.14
CA LEU A 22 12.50 -2.76 -2.32
C LEU A 22 13.60 -1.78 -2.75
N ALA A 23 14.28 -1.15 -1.79
CA ALA A 23 15.42 -0.27 -2.05
C ALA A 23 16.57 -1.02 -2.75
N ASN A 24 16.89 -2.23 -2.28
CA ASN A 24 17.87 -3.11 -2.92
C ASN A 24 17.43 -3.50 -4.35
N ARG A 25 16.14 -3.75 -4.56
CA ARG A 25 15.61 -4.00 -5.92
C ARG A 25 15.71 -2.77 -6.82
N LEU A 26 15.48 -1.56 -6.30
CA LEU A 26 15.62 -0.32 -7.07
C LEU A 26 17.07 -0.10 -7.51
N LEU A 27 18.03 -0.41 -6.63
CA LEU A 27 19.47 -0.24 -6.88
C LEU A 27 20.07 -1.36 -7.73
N ASP A 28 19.32 -2.42 -8.01
CA ASP A 28 19.81 -3.67 -8.62
C ASP A 28 21.01 -4.27 -7.84
N ASP A 29 20.99 -4.12 -6.51
CA ASP A 29 22.01 -4.62 -5.58
C ASP A 29 21.36 -5.19 -4.32
N ASP A 30 21.43 -6.52 -4.18
CA ASP A 30 20.86 -7.29 -3.07
C ASP A 30 21.42 -6.91 -1.69
N ASN A 31 22.59 -6.25 -1.64
CA ASN A 31 23.32 -5.93 -0.41
C ASN A 31 23.51 -4.43 -0.18
N ALA A 32 22.89 -3.56 -0.98
CA ALA A 32 23.04 -2.11 -0.83
C ALA A 32 22.58 -1.60 0.55
N PHE A 33 21.48 -2.16 1.05
CA PHE A 33 20.97 -1.96 2.42
C PHE A 33 20.87 -3.30 3.15
N GLU A 34 21.20 -3.29 4.43
CA GLU A 34 21.06 -4.47 5.29
C GLU A 34 19.57 -4.84 5.45
N SER A 35 19.19 -5.99 4.91
CA SER A 35 17.85 -6.56 5.08
C SER A 35 17.96 -7.89 5.84
N LYS A 36 17.66 -7.88 7.14
CA LYS A 36 17.63 -9.09 7.97
C LYS A 36 16.24 -9.31 8.52
N PHE A 37 15.79 -10.57 8.50
CA PHE A 37 14.59 -10.98 9.22
C PHE A 37 14.90 -10.97 10.71
N SER A 38 14.52 -9.89 11.38
CA SER A 38 14.77 -9.65 12.80
C SER A 38 13.50 -9.15 13.46
N ALA A 39 13.24 -9.58 14.69
CA ALA A 39 12.14 -9.06 15.51
C ALA A 39 12.36 -7.59 15.93
N LYS A 40 13.61 -7.10 15.86
CA LYS A 40 13.99 -5.71 16.15
C LYS A 40 14.24 -4.96 14.85
N SER A 41 13.86 -3.68 14.81
CA SER A 41 14.19 -2.78 13.69
C SER A 41 15.71 -2.77 13.45
N VAL A 42 16.10 -3.08 12.20
CA VAL A 42 17.51 -3.13 11.77
C VAL A 42 17.97 -1.73 11.37
N THR A 43 17.14 -1.01 10.62
CA THR A 43 17.40 0.39 10.23
C THR A 43 17.13 1.31 11.41
N ARG A 44 18.16 2.02 11.87
CA ARG A 44 18.08 3.03 12.95
C ARG A 44 18.36 4.45 12.47
N TYR A 45 19.04 4.59 11.35
CA TYR A 45 19.44 5.86 10.76
C TYR A 45 19.07 5.84 9.28
N THR A 46 18.84 7.03 8.72
CA THR A 46 18.65 7.17 7.28
C THR A 46 19.96 6.86 6.55
N GLU A 47 19.89 5.91 5.62
CA GLU A 47 21.00 5.54 4.74
C GLU A 47 20.67 5.93 3.30
N TRP A 48 21.64 6.56 2.62
CA TRP A 48 21.51 6.98 1.22
C TRP A 48 22.42 6.16 0.30
N LYS A 49 21.90 5.82 -0.88
CA LYS A 49 22.66 5.18 -1.96
C LYS A 49 22.22 5.75 -3.30
N ASP A 50 23.18 6.12 -4.15
CA ASP A 50 22.88 6.61 -5.48
C ASP A 50 22.52 5.46 -6.41
N MET A 51 21.52 5.67 -7.26
CA MET A 51 21.19 4.72 -8.32
C MET A 51 22.30 4.68 -9.37
N PRO A 52 22.73 3.49 -9.81
CA PRO A 52 23.79 3.37 -10.81
C PRO A 52 23.35 3.78 -12.22
N VAL A 53 22.04 3.81 -12.47
CA VAL A 53 21.44 4.11 -13.78
C VAL A 53 20.37 5.19 -13.62
N ALA A 54 20.36 6.12 -14.57
CA ALA A 54 19.33 7.16 -14.63
C ALA A 54 17.97 6.58 -15.03
N ILE A 55 16.90 7.04 -14.37
CA ILE A 55 15.53 6.75 -14.79
C ILE A 55 15.04 7.95 -15.61
N GLY A 56 14.85 7.76 -16.91
CA GLY A 56 14.61 8.87 -17.84
C GLY A 56 15.86 9.74 -17.96
N ASN A 57 15.78 11.00 -17.54
CA ASN A 57 16.88 11.96 -17.54
C ASN A 57 17.36 12.34 -16.12
N ARG A 58 17.00 11.55 -15.10
CA ARG A 58 17.29 11.84 -13.69
C ARG A 58 18.09 10.74 -13.04
N ILE A 59 19.08 11.15 -12.25
CA ILE A 59 19.78 10.28 -11.30
C ILE A 59 19.11 10.47 -9.95
N TYR A 60 18.82 9.36 -9.29
CA TYR A 60 18.14 9.35 -8.01
C TYR A 60 19.07 8.86 -6.89
N SER A 61 18.93 9.44 -5.72
CA SER A 61 19.48 8.90 -4.47
C SER A 61 18.35 8.24 -3.68
N VAL A 62 18.53 6.98 -3.30
CA VAL A 62 17.54 6.18 -2.56
C VAL A 62 17.81 6.31 -1.07
N ALA A 63 16.81 6.75 -0.30
CA ALA A 63 16.83 6.77 1.15
C ALA A 63 16.08 5.59 1.74
N ASN A 64 16.79 4.77 2.53
CA ASN A 64 16.19 3.77 3.39
C ASN A 64 16.07 4.34 4.81
N ILE A 65 14.83 4.52 5.29
CA ILE A 65 14.52 5.26 6.51
C ILE A 65 13.89 4.31 7.55
N PRO A 66 14.15 4.48 8.86
CA PRO A 66 13.43 3.73 9.89
C PRO A 66 11.91 3.93 9.84
N GLY A 67 11.14 2.99 10.39
CA GLY A 67 9.68 3.08 10.43
C GLY A 67 9.17 3.98 11.56
N LEU A 68 8.06 4.69 11.37
CA LEU A 68 7.58 5.67 12.36
C LEU A 68 6.98 5.01 13.61
N VAL A 69 6.14 3.98 13.45
CA VAL A 69 5.42 3.35 14.57
C VAL A 69 6.34 2.37 15.30
N GLU A 70 6.58 2.64 16.57
CA GLU A 70 7.41 1.83 17.48
C GLU A 70 6.72 1.68 18.84
N ALA A 71 7.14 0.67 19.60
CA ALA A 71 6.57 0.37 20.92
C ALA A 71 6.96 1.37 22.02
N ASN A 72 7.98 2.19 21.80
CA ASN A 72 8.51 3.13 22.78
C ASN A 72 8.57 4.54 22.19
N GLN A 73 8.06 5.55 22.92
CA GLN A 73 8.03 6.94 22.48
C GLN A 73 9.39 7.48 22.05
N ARG A 74 10.47 7.14 22.77
CA ARG A 74 11.83 7.54 22.40
C ARG A 74 12.21 7.07 21.00
N MET A 75 11.86 5.82 20.65
CA MET A 75 12.12 5.28 19.31
C MET A 75 11.26 5.96 18.25
N VAL A 76 10.00 6.29 18.58
CA VAL A 76 9.13 7.09 17.70
C VAL A 76 9.75 8.47 17.43
N ASP A 77 10.27 9.14 18.46
CA ASP A 77 10.90 10.45 18.34
C ASP A 77 12.21 10.41 17.55
N GLU A 78 13.06 9.40 17.77
CA GLU A 78 14.30 9.16 17.01
C GLU A 78 13.99 8.87 15.54
N ASN A 79 13.04 7.98 15.25
CA ASN A 79 12.65 7.65 13.87
C ASN A 79 11.99 8.83 13.16
N ARG A 80 11.17 9.62 13.86
CA ARG A 80 10.63 10.88 13.36
C ARG A 80 11.74 11.84 12.94
N HIS A 81 12.78 12.00 13.76
CA HIS A 81 13.90 12.88 13.44
C HIS A 81 14.61 12.43 12.16
N GLU A 82 14.85 11.14 11.98
CA GLU A 82 15.49 10.61 10.77
C GLU A 82 14.62 10.76 9.51
N ILE A 83 13.28 10.65 9.63
CA ILE A 83 12.34 10.96 8.53
C ILE A 83 12.46 12.45 8.14
N MET A 84 12.43 13.35 9.12
CA MET A 84 12.52 14.79 8.85
C MET A 84 13.85 15.16 8.18
N LYS A 85 14.94 14.64 8.71
CA LYS A 85 16.29 14.82 8.17
C LYS A 85 16.41 14.33 6.73
N ALA A 86 15.75 13.23 6.36
CA ALA A 86 15.76 12.74 4.98
C ALA A 86 15.10 13.75 4.01
N PHE A 87 13.97 14.34 4.40
CA PHE A 87 13.31 15.38 3.60
C PHE A 87 14.11 16.69 3.55
N GLU A 88 14.82 17.05 4.63
CA GLU A 88 15.70 18.23 4.64
C GLU A 88 16.92 18.04 3.71
N GLN A 89 17.47 16.82 3.66
CA GLN A 89 18.60 16.49 2.80
C GLN A 89 18.22 16.40 1.32
N CYS A 90 17.02 15.88 1.02
CA CYS A 90 16.53 15.77 -0.34
C CYS A 90 15.05 16.19 -0.44
N PRO A 91 14.77 17.51 -0.42
CA PRO A 91 13.40 18.00 -0.45
C PRO A 91 12.75 17.78 -1.81
N PHE A 92 13.51 17.69 -2.90
CA PHE A 92 12.99 17.39 -4.23
C PHE A 92 12.99 15.87 -4.48
N SER A 93 11.88 15.21 -4.18
CA SER A 93 11.83 13.75 -4.13
C SER A 93 10.50 13.16 -4.62
N ILE A 94 10.54 11.88 -4.99
CA ILE A 94 9.38 10.99 -5.02
C ILE A 94 9.36 10.23 -3.69
N VAL A 95 8.19 10.15 -3.09
CA VAL A 95 7.93 9.40 -1.86
C VAL A 95 7.31 8.07 -2.23
N ILE A 96 7.89 6.98 -1.75
CA ILE A 96 7.36 5.64 -1.90
C ILE A 96 6.91 5.17 -0.52
N PHE A 97 5.60 5.08 -0.30
CA PHE A 97 5.07 4.54 0.94
C PHE A 97 4.77 3.05 0.78
N VAL A 98 5.43 2.23 1.59
CA VAL A 98 5.34 0.78 1.56
C VAL A 98 4.41 0.30 2.66
N PHE A 99 3.31 -0.32 2.27
CA PHE A 99 2.41 -1.04 3.15
C PHE A 99 2.80 -2.52 3.20
N GLY A 100 2.79 -3.08 4.41
CA GLY A 100 2.76 -4.52 4.58
C GLY A 100 1.34 -5.06 4.41
N HIS A 101 1.22 -6.37 4.56
CA HIS A 101 -0.07 -7.01 4.70
C HIS A 101 -0.01 -8.08 5.80
N LYS A 102 -1.13 -8.30 6.48
CA LYS A 102 -1.29 -9.37 7.46
C LYS A 102 -2.61 -10.08 7.20
N ASN A 103 -2.55 -11.34 6.80
CA ASN A 103 -3.73 -12.15 6.44
C ASN A 103 -4.62 -11.47 5.39
N GLY A 104 -4.01 -10.84 4.39
CA GLY A 104 -4.71 -10.10 3.34
C GLY A 104 -5.36 -8.79 3.79
N ARG A 105 -4.93 -8.22 4.92
CA ARG A 105 -5.39 -6.88 5.37
C ARG A 105 -4.21 -5.93 5.50
N ILE A 106 -4.49 -4.65 5.29
CA ILE A 106 -3.53 -3.58 5.56
C ILE A 106 -3.48 -3.36 7.09
N PRO A 107 -2.31 -3.50 7.73
CA PRO A 107 -2.20 -3.25 9.17
C PRO A 107 -2.59 -1.81 9.51
N ASP A 108 -3.34 -1.63 10.60
CA ASP A 108 -3.77 -0.31 11.07
C ASP A 108 -2.57 0.58 11.42
N GLU A 109 -1.48 -0.04 11.89
CA GLU A 109 -0.20 0.64 12.15
C GLU A 109 0.31 1.39 10.91
N ASP A 110 0.20 0.79 9.72
CA ASP A 110 0.74 1.37 8.49
C ASP A 110 -0.09 2.57 8.05
N LEU A 111 -1.42 2.50 8.22
CA LEU A 111 -2.31 3.62 7.96
C LEU A 111 -2.08 4.77 8.94
N VAL A 112 -1.88 4.48 10.23
CA VAL A 112 -1.53 5.51 11.21
C VAL A 112 -0.23 6.21 10.83
N ALA A 113 0.82 5.44 10.46
CA ALA A 113 2.07 6.01 10.01
C ALA A 113 1.90 6.88 8.75
N PHE A 114 1.17 6.36 7.75
CA PHE A 114 0.87 7.09 6.52
C PHE A 114 0.17 8.40 6.80
N THR A 115 -0.94 8.38 7.55
CA THR A 115 -1.74 9.57 7.84
C THR A 115 -0.91 10.63 8.56
N ARG A 116 -0.09 10.26 9.55
CA ARG A 116 0.74 11.23 10.28
C ARG A 116 1.80 11.88 9.41
N ILE A 117 2.46 11.11 8.56
CA ILE A 117 3.51 11.62 7.67
C ILE A 117 2.88 12.45 6.54
N ASN A 118 1.80 11.97 5.91
CA ASN A 118 1.10 12.68 4.86
C ASN A 118 0.52 14.01 5.34
N ASN A 119 -0.03 14.06 6.56
CA ASN A 119 -0.51 15.33 7.14
C ASN A 119 0.64 16.32 7.44
N ALA A 120 1.85 15.82 7.69
CA ALA A 120 3.01 16.66 7.96
C ALA A 120 3.63 17.29 6.71
N TYR A 121 3.57 16.61 5.55
CA TYR A 121 4.25 17.04 4.32
C TYR A 121 3.32 17.34 3.13
N GLU A 122 2.07 16.89 3.17
CA GLU A 122 1.05 17.06 2.11
C GLU A 122 1.59 16.67 0.73
N PHE A 123 1.87 15.38 0.54
CA PHE A 123 2.52 14.90 -0.68
C PHE A 123 1.70 15.22 -1.94
N SER A 124 2.37 15.74 -2.98
CA SER A 124 1.68 15.95 -4.25
C SER A 124 1.34 14.59 -4.88
N PRO A 125 0.12 14.41 -5.47
CA PRO A 125 -0.31 13.12 -6.01
C PRO A 125 0.62 12.50 -7.06
N GLY A 126 1.35 13.33 -7.83
CA GLY A 126 2.31 12.87 -8.83
C GLY A 126 3.68 12.46 -8.27
N SER A 127 3.96 12.80 -7.01
CA SER A 127 5.23 12.50 -6.32
C SER A 127 5.09 11.42 -5.26
N LEU A 128 3.91 10.81 -5.12
CA LEU A 128 3.63 9.77 -4.13
C LEU A 128 3.26 8.46 -4.82
N LEU A 129 3.99 7.41 -4.48
CA LEU A 129 3.74 6.03 -4.86
C LEU A 129 3.36 5.21 -3.64
N ILE A 130 2.37 4.35 -3.78
CA ILE A 130 1.98 3.36 -2.79
C ILE A 130 2.37 1.98 -3.30
N ILE A 131 3.03 1.20 -2.44
CA ILE A 131 3.37 -0.20 -2.72
C ILE A 131 2.81 -1.07 -1.61
N VAL A 132 1.98 -2.06 -1.97
CA VAL A 132 1.57 -3.15 -1.09
C VAL A 132 2.50 -4.32 -1.31
N ASN A 133 3.40 -4.54 -0.35
CA ASN A 133 4.49 -5.50 -0.50
C ASN A 133 4.16 -6.85 0.17
N GLY A 134 4.71 -7.92 -0.43
CA GLY A 134 4.68 -9.26 0.13
C GLY A 134 3.37 -10.01 -0.05
N ILE A 135 2.47 -9.57 -0.95
CA ILE A 135 1.16 -10.21 -1.13
C ILE A 135 1.31 -11.71 -1.46
N PRO A 136 0.38 -12.56 -0.99
CA PRO A 136 0.47 -14.00 -1.19
C PRO A 136 -0.03 -14.38 -2.59
N SER A 137 0.53 -15.45 -3.15
CA SER A 137 0.22 -15.92 -4.51
C SER A 137 -1.18 -16.56 -4.64
N ASP A 138 -1.73 -17.06 -3.53
CA ASP A 138 -3.03 -17.73 -3.44
C ASP A 138 -4.20 -16.79 -3.06
N ARG A 139 -4.00 -15.47 -3.21
CA ARG A 139 -5.01 -14.45 -2.93
C ARG A 139 -6.23 -14.55 -3.87
N PRO A 140 -7.42 -14.09 -3.44
CA PRO A 140 -8.59 -13.95 -4.33
C PRO A 140 -8.29 -13.10 -5.56
N GLU A 141 -8.92 -13.42 -6.70
CA GLU A 141 -8.71 -12.70 -7.97
C GLU A 141 -9.03 -11.19 -7.89
N ASP A 142 -9.95 -10.80 -7.00
CA ASP A 142 -10.36 -9.41 -6.81
C ASP A 142 -9.62 -8.68 -5.66
N TYR A 143 -8.63 -9.33 -5.05
CA TYR A 143 -7.87 -8.78 -3.91
C TYR A 143 -7.26 -7.42 -4.22
N GLU A 144 -6.55 -7.31 -5.34
CA GLU A 144 -5.82 -6.08 -5.71
C GLU A 144 -6.80 -4.94 -5.98
N THR A 145 -7.88 -5.20 -6.71
CA THR A 145 -8.93 -4.21 -6.98
C THR A 145 -9.57 -3.70 -5.69
N ARG A 146 -9.95 -4.60 -4.77
CA ARG A 146 -10.55 -4.20 -3.48
C ARG A 146 -9.57 -3.43 -2.62
N THR A 147 -8.32 -3.87 -2.56
CA THR A 147 -7.27 -3.24 -1.74
C THR A 147 -6.87 -1.88 -2.30
N ALA A 148 -6.78 -1.73 -3.62
CA ALA A 148 -6.48 -0.46 -4.28
C ALA A 148 -7.59 0.56 -4.02
N TYR A 149 -8.86 0.14 -4.13
CA TYR A 149 -10.00 1.00 -3.79
C TYR A 149 -9.98 1.42 -2.32
N LEU A 150 -9.76 0.49 -1.39
CA LEU A 150 -9.63 0.78 0.03
C LEU A 150 -8.51 1.79 0.29
N LEU A 151 -7.32 1.58 -0.29
CA LEU A 151 -6.19 2.49 -0.13
C LEU A 151 -6.46 3.86 -0.76
N GLN A 152 -7.11 3.92 -1.93
CA GLN A 152 -7.51 5.19 -2.54
C GLN A 152 -8.43 6.00 -1.60
N GLU A 153 -9.42 5.36 -0.98
CA GLU A 153 -10.36 6.03 -0.06
C GLU A 153 -9.71 6.47 1.26
N LEU A 154 -8.68 5.74 1.71
CA LEU A 154 -7.97 6.03 2.95
C LEU A 154 -6.83 7.05 2.78
N THR A 155 -6.17 7.03 1.63
CA THR A 155 -4.94 7.79 1.37
C THR A 155 -5.14 8.93 0.37
N HIS A 156 -6.25 8.94 -0.36
CA HIS A 156 -6.55 9.84 -1.47
C HIS A 156 -5.54 9.78 -2.62
N VAL A 157 -4.80 8.66 -2.74
CA VAL A 157 -3.88 8.40 -3.84
C VAL A 157 -4.62 7.75 -5.00
N ASP A 158 -4.29 8.18 -6.23
CA ASP A 158 -4.84 7.61 -7.44
C ASP A 158 -4.43 6.13 -7.59
N VAL A 159 -5.36 5.28 -8.03
CA VAL A 159 -5.12 3.83 -8.22
C VAL A 159 -3.98 3.52 -9.18
N ASN A 160 -3.65 4.43 -10.12
CA ASN A 160 -2.52 4.28 -11.03
C ASN A 160 -1.16 4.41 -10.33
N HIS A 161 -1.13 4.92 -9.10
CA HIS A 161 0.06 5.04 -8.26
C HIS A 161 0.10 3.99 -7.14
N ILE A 162 -0.78 2.97 -7.19
CA ILE A 162 -0.81 1.85 -6.24
C ILE A 162 -0.32 0.59 -6.94
N TYR A 163 0.74 0.00 -6.42
CA TYR A 163 1.37 -1.20 -6.97
C TYR A 163 1.38 -2.34 -5.96
N PHE A 164 1.26 -3.57 -6.48
CA PHE A 164 1.19 -4.80 -5.71
C PHE A 164 2.41 -5.66 -6.02
N ILE A 165 3.16 -6.03 -4.99
CA ILE A 165 4.39 -6.84 -5.13
C ILE A 165 4.22 -8.17 -4.40
N GLU A 166 4.26 -9.25 -5.18
CA GLU A 166 4.19 -10.62 -4.70
C GLU A 166 5.40 -11.02 -3.88
N LYS A 167 5.16 -11.76 -2.79
CA LYS A 167 6.24 -12.39 -2.03
C LYS A 167 6.89 -13.46 -2.90
N THR A 168 8.13 -13.22 -3.30
CA THR A 168 8.89 -14.12 -4.16
C THR A 168 10.34 -14.23 -3.72
N THR A 169 10.93 -15.39 -3.95
CA THR A 169 12.35 -15.66 -3.76
C THR A 169 13.08 -15.95 -5.07
N SER A 170 12.37 -15.95 -6.21
CA SER A 170 12.98 -16.30 -7.50
C SER A 170 13.67 -15.08 -8.13
N GLU A 171 14.78 -15.33 -8.83
CA GLU A 171 15.52 -14.29 -9.57
C GLU A 171 14.68 -13.69 -10.71
N GLU A 172 13.83 -14.48 -11.35
CA GLU A 172 12.93 -14.00 -12.41
C GLU A 172 11.94 -12.98 -11.85
N SER A 173 11.33 -13.28 -10.68
CA SER A 173 10.43 -12.34 -10.04
C SER A 173 11.16 -11.10 -9.51
N LYS A 174 12.42 -11.21 -9.07
CA LYS A 174 13.24 -10.03 -8.69
C LYS A 174 13.41 -9.07 -9.88
N LYS A 175 13.78 -9.57 -11.06
CA LYS A 175 13.88 -8.76 -12.29
C LYS A 175 12.55 -8.12 -12.67
N PHE A 176 11.46 -8.87 -12.49
CA PHE A 176 10.11 -8.38 -12.73
C PHE A 176 9.72 -7.25 -11.77
N ILE A 177 10.03 -7.37 -10.47
CA ILE A 177 9.84 -6.30 -9.49
C ILE A 177 10.62 -5.05 -9.89
N HIS A 178 11.90 -5.22 -10.24
CA HIS A 178 12.73 -4.11 -10.72
C HIS A 178 12.07 -3.38 -11.91
N LYS A 179 11.58 -4.13 -12.90
CA LYS A 179 10.86 -3.57 -14.06
C LYS A 179 9.58 -2.82 -13.68
N ILE A 180 8.80 -3.34 -12.74
CA ILE A 180 7.58 -2.67 -12.24
C ILE A 180 7.95 -1.34 -11.58
N LEU A 181 8.91 -1.35 -10.67
CA LEU A 181 9.34 -0.17 -9.93
C LEU A 181 9.89 0.90 -10.89
N HIS A 182 10.71 0.50 -11.86
CA HIS A 182 11.25 1.40 -12.86
C HIS A 182 10.13 2.04 -13.71
N LYS A 183 9.13 1.26 -14.12
CA LYS A 183 7.95 1.77 -14.84
C LYS A 183 7.14 2.74 -13.98
N ALA A 184 6.91 2.43 -12.71
CA ALA A 184 6.19 3.30 -11.77
C ALA A 184 6.92 4.64 -11.59
N LEU A 185 8.25 4.61 -11.50
CA LEU A 185 9.06 5.82 -11.37
C LEU A 185 9.06 6.68 -12.63
N THR A 186 8.87 6.09 -13.83
CA THR A 186 8.69 6.88 -15.07
C THR A 186 7.35 7.59 -15.17
N THR A 187 6.35 7.19 -14.38
CA THR A 187 5.04 7.85 -14.34
C THR A 187 4.94 8.91 -13.24
N CYS A 188 5.95 9.03 -12.38
CA CYS A 188 5.98 9.97 -11.27
C CYS A 188 6.90 11.16 -11.55
N GLU A 189 6.52 12.30 -10.98
CA GLU A 189 7.31 13.52 -11.02
C GLU A 189 7.74 13.88 -9.58
N PRO A 190 9.04 13.99 -9.30
CA PRO A 190 9.52 14.49 -8.02
C PRO A 190 8.95 15.88 -7.75
N SER A 191 8.66 16.15 -6.48
CA SER A 191 8.17 17.46 -6.06
C SER A 191 8.88 17.91 -4.79
N HIS A 192 8.82 19.21 -4.52
CA HIS A 192 9.41 19.78 -3.31
C HIS A 192 8.54 19.46 -2.09
N GLN A 193 8.98 18.51 -1.28
CA GLN A 193 8.29 18.04 -0.09
C GLN A 193 8.41 19.07 1.01
N THR A 194 7.32 19.80 1.25
CA THR A 194 7.30 20.96 2.15
C THR A 194 6.60 20.59 3.44
N LYS A 195 7.35 20.61 4.54
CA LYS A 195 6.78 20.37 5.87
C LYS A 195 5.78 21.46 6.24
N LYS A 196 4.52 21.08 6.48
CA LYS A 196 3.41 21.92 6.94
C LYS A 196 3.30 21.96 8.45
N GLN A 197 3.58 20.83 9.09
CA GLN A 197 3.51 20.66 10.55
C GLN A 197 4.48 19.56 11.01
N ASP A 198 4.67 19.45 12.33
CA ASP A 198 5.43 18.34 12.90
C ASP A 198 4.68 17.01 12.73
N ILE A 199 5.45 15.93 12.58
CA ILE A 199 4.92 14.58 12.73
C ILE A 199 4.69 14.37 14.22
N VAL A 200 3.43 14.35 14.65
CA VAL A 200 3.04 14.11 16.04
C VAL A 200 2.45 12.71 16.14
N LEU A 201 3.13 11.83 16.88
CA LEU A 201 2.66 10.50 17.20
C LEU A 201 3.05 10.17 18.65
N ILE A 202 2.04 10.02 19.51
CA ILE A 202 2.21 9.69 20.92
C ILE A 202 1.86 8.21 21.10
N THR A 203 2.74 7.43 21.72
CA THR A 203 2.58 5.97 21.86
C THR A 203 1.27 5.58 22.53
N ASP A 204 0.83 6.34 23.54
CA ASP A 204 -0.42 6.07 24.26
C ASP A 204 -1.66 6.28 23.37
N GLU A 205 -1.58 7.14 22.35
CA GLU A 205 -2.65 7.39 21.38
C GLU A 205 -2.68 6.37 20.24
N ILE A 206 -1.57 5.64 20.01
CA ILE A 206 -1.45 4.70 18.88
C ILE A 206 -2.57 3.66 18.92
N SER A 207 -2.91 3.12 20.10
CA SER A 207 -3.98 2.13 20.24
C SER A 207 -5.36 2.68 19.85
N GLN A 208 -5.65 3.94 20.20
CA GLN A 208 -6.89 4.60 19.81
C GLN A 208 -6.93 4.87 18.30
N LEU A 209 -5.83 5.35 17.73
CA LEU A 209 -5.71 5.61 16.29
C LEU A 209 -5.85 4.32 15.47
N LYS A 210 -5.29 3.21 15.96
CA LYS A 210 -5.49 1.89 15.35
C LYS A 210 -6.95 1.47 15.37
N ALA A 211 -7.63 1.62 16.51
CA ALA A 211 -9.05 1.30 16.62
C ALA A 211 -9.91 2.13 15.65
N GLN A 212 -9.62 3.43 15.52
CA GLN A 212 -10.29 4.31 14.55
C GLN A 212 -10.00 3.91 13.11
N SER A 213 -8.74 3.60 12.78
CA SER A 213 -8.32 3.14 11.46
C SER A 213 -9.05 1.85 11.07
N LYS A 214 -9.07 0.88 11.98
CA LYS A 214 -9.78 -0.38 11.82
C LYS A 214 -11.28 -0.17 11.57
N GLN A 215 -11.92 0.65 12.40
CA GLN A 215 -13.34 0.97 12.25
C GLN A 215 -13.62 1.58 10.86
N ARG A 216 -12.76 2.48 10.38
CA ARG A 216 -12.89 3.08 9.04
C ARG A 216 -12.69 2.05 7.93
N GLN A 217 -11.69 1.16 8.05
CA GLN A 217 -11.49 0.06 7.10
C GLN A 217 -12.73 -0.85 7.02
N ASP A 218 -13.25 -1.29 8.18
CA ASP A 218 -14.42 -2.18 8.25
C ASP A 218 -15.67 -1.51 7.64
N GLN A 219 -15.85 -0.20 7.84
CA GLN A 219 -16.93 0.57 7.21
C GLN A 219 -16.81 0.60 5.68
N LEU A 220 -15.63 0.89 5.15
CA LEU A 220 -15.39 0.95 3.70
C LEU A 220 -15.57 -0.43 3.04
N LEU A 221 -15.12 -1.49 3.70
CA LEU A 221 -15.32 -2.87 3.21
C LEU A 221 -16.81 -3.23 3.19
N THR A 222 -17.56 -2.90 4.25
CA THR A 222 -19.01 -3.13 4.32
C THR A 222 -19.73 -2.39 3.18
N GLN A 223 -19.38 -1.12 2.95
CA GLN A 223 -19.94 -0.33 1.85
C GLN A 223 -19.62 -0.95 0.47
N ALA A 224 -18.38 -1.37 0.25
CA ALA A 224 -17.98 -2.00 -1.02
C ALA A 224 -18.76 -3.31 -1.29
N GLU A 225 -19.00 -4.11 -0.25
CA GLU A 225 -19.81 -5.32 -0.37
C GLU A 225 -21.28 -5.03 -0.68
N GLU A 226 -21.86 -4.01 -0.05
CA GLU A 226 -23.23 -3.55 -0.33
C GLU A 226 -23.36 -3.04 -1.77
N HIS A 227 -22.41 -2.23 -2.24
CA HIS A 227 -22.38 -1.76 -3.63
C HIS A 227 -22.24 -2.92 -4.63
N SER A 228 -21.43 -3.94 -4.33
CA SER A 228 -21.31 -5.13 -5.18
C SER A 228 -22.61 -5.94 -5.25
N LYS A 229 -23.34 -6.07 -4.13
CA LYS A 229 -24.65 -6.74 -4.12
C LYS A 229 -25.68 -6.02 -4.98
N ILE A 230 -25.74 -4.69 -4.90
CA ILE A 230 -26.67 -3.87 -5.70
C ILE A 230 -26.37 -4.00 -7.19
N GLN A 231 -25.09 -3.97 -7.59
CA GLN A 231 -24.71 -4.14 -9.00
C GLN A 231 -25.09 -5.52 -9.55
N LYS A 232 -24.98 -6.59 -8.74
CA LYS A 232 -25.39 -7.93 -9.17
C LYS A 232 -26.89 -8.07 -9.38
N ILE A 233 -27.72 -7.43 -8.53
CA ILE A 233 -29.19 -7.45 -8.67
C ILE A 233 -29.64 -6.76 -9.96
N ASN A 234 -28.98 -5.66 -10.35
CA ASN A 234 -29.30 -4.93 -11.57
C ASN A 234 -28.80 -5.62 -12.86
N LEU A 235 -27.93 -6.63 -12.73
CA LEU A 235 -27.40 -7.41 -13.85
C LEU A 235 -28.09 -8.77 -13.99
N THR A 236 -29.02 -9.14 -13.10
CA THR A 236 -29.94 -10.24 -13.37
C THR A 236 -30.84 -9.80 -14.53
N PRO A 237 -30.69 -10.38 -15.74
CA PRO A 237 -31.58 -10.04 -16.85
C PRO A 237 -33.01 -10.31 -16.38
N ASP A 238 -33.91 -9.37 -16.63
CA ASP A 238 -35.34 -9.59 -16.44
C ASP A 238 -35.68 -10.97 -17.01
N SER A 239 -36.35 -11.78 -16.18
CA SER A 239 -36.88 -13.10 -16.53
C SER A 239 -37.31 -13.10 -17.99
N PRO A 240 -36.93 -14.12 -18.80
CA PRO A 240 -37.23 -14.11 -20.23
C PRO A 240 -38.70 -13.79 -20.42
N GLN A 241 -38.98 -12.57 -20.88
CA GLN A 241 -40.33 -12.23 -21.33
C GLN A 241 -40.62 -13.24 -22.42
N GLU A 242 -41.67 -14.04 -22.21
CA GLU A 242 -42.19 -14.95 -23.21
C GLU A 242 -42.34 -14.15 -24.50
N LEU A 243 -41.45 -14.42 -25.46
CA LEU A 243 -41.56 -13.89 -26.80
C LEU A 243 -42.95 -14.28 -27.30
N PRO A 244 -43.76 -13.32 -27.77
CA PRO A 244 -45.09 -13.65 -28.28
C PRO A 244 -44.94 -14.70 -29.38
N GLN A 245 -45.55 -15.86 -29.14
CA GLN A 245 -45.55 -16.97 -30.08
C GLN A 245 -46.25 -16.53 -31.36
N GLY A 246 -45.46 -16.16 -32.35
CA GLY A 246 -45.99 -15.82 -33.65
C GLY A 246 -44.91 -15.28 -34.57
N ARG A 247 -44.19 -16.16 -35.26
CA ARG A 247 -43.81 -16.01 -36.68
C ARG A 247 -43.22 -17.31 -37.25
N PRO A 248 -43.25 -17.49 -38.58
CA PRO A 248 -43.38 -18.78 -39.23
C PRO A 248 -42.04 -19.47 -39.45
N THR A 249 -42.11 -20.79 -39.44
CA THR A 249 -41.04 -21.74 -39.73
C THR A 249 -40.53 -21.57 -41.16
N LEU A 250 -39.24 -21.24 -41.31
CA LEU A 250 -38.48 -21.47 -42.55
C LEU A 250 -37.52 -22.63 -42.27
N SER A 251 -37.84 -23.78 -42.87
CA SER A 251 -37.03 -24.99 -42.81
C SER A 251 -35.82 -24.87 -43.74
N PHE A 252 -34.61 -25.01 -43.18
CA PHE A 252 -33.45 -25.46 -43.93
C PHE A 252 -33.10 -26.87 -43.48
N THR A 253 -33.10 -27.81 -44.42
CA THR A 253 -32.61 -29.17 -44.25
C THR A 253 -31.10 -29.16 -44.47
N GLU A 254 -30.34 -29.54 -43.46
CA GLU A 254 -28.94 -29.92 -43.61
C GLU A 254 -28.79 -31.39 -43.18
N THR A 255 -28.33 -32.20 -44.13
CA THR A 255 -28.22 -33.65 -44.04
C THR A 255 -26.88 -34.00 -43.40
N VAL A 256 -26.88 -34.69 -42.26
CA VAL A 256 -25.69 -35.40 -41.76
C VAL A 256 -26.08 -36.80 -41.31
N HIS A 257 -25.37 -37.77 -41.89
CA HIS A 257 -25.46 -39.21 -41.63
C HIS A 257 -24.88 -39.57 -40.25
N PRO A 258 -25.38 -40.64 -39.59
CA PRO A 258 -24.91 -41.05 -38.28
C PRO A 258 -23.78 -42.08 -38.40
N ASP A 259 -22.86 -42.10 -37.42
CA ASP A 259 -22.31 -43.38 -36.98
C ASP A 259 -21.76 -43.38 -35.55
N SER A 260 -21.99 -44.53 -34.91
CA SER A 260 -21.27 -45.09 -33.76
C SER A 260 -21.58 -44.59 -32.35
N ALA A 261 -22.54 -45.28 -31.73
CA ALA A 261 -22.65 -45.47 -30.29
C ALA A 261 -21.66 -46.54 -29.79
N GLN A 262 -21.12 -46.38 -28.57
CA GLN A 262 -20.89 -47.52 -27.65
C GLN A 262 -20.69 -47.10 -26.19
N LYS A 263 -21.60 -47.62 -25.35
CA LYS A 263 -21.49 -48.14 -23.97
C LYS A 263 -20.34 -47.67 -23.07
N LEU A 264 -20.69 -47.24 -21.85
CA LEU A 264 -20.14 -47.85 -20.63
C LEU A 264 -21.01 -47.60 -19.37
N GLN A 265 -21.04 -48.64 -18.55
CA GLN A 265 -21.88 -48.88 -17.39
C GLN A 265 -21.26 -48.35 -16.09
N GLN A 266 -22.16 -47.99 -15.16
CA GLN A 266 -22.14 -48.23 -13.70
C GLN A 266 -20.98 -47.70 -12.82
N GLY A 267 -21.38 -46.96 -11.78
CA GLY A 267 -20.57 -46.73 -10.58
C GLY A 267 -21.13 -45.62 -9.70
N ARG A 268 -22.09 -45.95 -8.80
CA ARG A 268 -22.47 -45.09 -7.66
C ARG A 268 -21.55 -45.41 -6.48
N PRO A 269 -20.96 -44.41 -5.81
CA PRO A 269 -20.60 -44.51 -4.42
C PRO A 269 -21.58 -43.72 -3.55
N THR A 270 -22.19 -44.42 -2.61
CA THR A 270 -22.94 -43.87 -1.48
C THR A 270 -21.93 -43.41 -0.42
N LEU A 271 -21.89 -42.11 -0.13
CA LEU A 271 -21.18 -41.58 1.04
C LEU A 271 -22.18 -41.44 2.18
N SER A 272 -21.98 -42.24 3.24
CA SER A 272 -22.65 -42.06 4.52
C SER A 272 -21.79 -41.15 5.39
N TYR A 273 -22.39 -40.07 5.89
CA TYR A 273 -21.81 -39.21 6.91
C TYR A 273 -22.32 -39.70 8.27
N THR A 274 -21.40 -40.04 9.18
CA THR A 274 -21.71 -40.32 10.58
C THR A 274 -21.40 -39.06 11.37
N GLU A 275 -22.44 -38.42 11.90
CA GLU A 275 -22.33 -37.39 12.94
C GLU A 275 -21.78 -38.04 14.22
N MET A 276 -20.63 -37.56 14.70
CA MET A 276 -20.21 -37.77 16.09
C MET A 276 -20.42 -36.47 16.84
N ILE A 277 -21.48 -36.46 17.64
CA ILE A 277 -21.75 -35.48 18.68
C ILE A 277 -20.89 -35.86 19.89
N HIS A 278 -20.01 -34.97 20.33
CA HIS A 278 -19.46 -35.00 21.68
C HIS A 278 -19.78 -33.67 22.37
N PRO A 279 -20.45 -33.70 23.53
CA PRO A 279 -20.62 -32.54 24.40
C PRO A 279 -19.46 -32.49 25.40
N ASP A 280 -18.91 -31.30 25.64
CA ASP A 280 -18.37 -30.82 26.92
C ASP A 280 -17.80 -29.40 26.69
N SER A 281 -18.36 -28.31 27.22
CA SER A 281 -18.61 -27.90 28.61
C SER A 281 -17.45 -27.10 29.24
N GLN A 282 -17.74 -25.81 29.51
CA GLN A 282 -17.14 -24.89 30.51
C GLN A 282 -15.71 -24.36 30.23
N SER A 283 -15.33 -23.11 30.47
CA SER A 283 -15.89 -22.03 31.30
C SER A 283 -15.39 -20.65 30.80
N MET A 284 -16.25 -19.63 30.95
CA MET A 284 -15.94 -18.20 30.79
C MET A 284 -15.29 -17.68 32.08
N GLU A 285 -14.12 -17.06 31.98
CA GLU A 285 -13.64 -16.11 32.98
C GLU A 285 -14.22 -14.73 32.65
N GLN A 286 -14.99 -14.18 33.58
CA GLN A 286 -15.49 -12.79 33.55
C GLN A 286 -14.54 -11.92 34.34
N ASP A 287 -14.09 -10.83 33.71
CA ASP A 287 -13.17 -9.85 34.25
C ASP A 287 -13.95 -8.79 35.06
N ASP A 288 -13.68 -8.72 36.37
CA ASP A 288 -14.37 -7.89 37.36
C ASP A 288 -13.92 -6.40 37.39
N SER A 289 -13.23 -5.91 36.36
CA SER A 289 -12.64 -4.56 36.38
C SER A 289 -13.60 -3.40 36.04
N PHE A 290 -14.87 -3.69 35.71
CA PHE A 290 -15.81 -2.66 35.22
C PHE A 290 -16.73 -2.06 36.30
N ASN A 291 -16.84 -2.67 37.49
CA ASN A 291 -17.78 -2.25 38.54
C ASN A 291 -17.20 -1.28 39.58
N GLU A 292 -15.92 -0.92 39.49
CA GLU A 292 -15.26 -0.01 40.43
C GLU A 292 -15.23 1.46 39.97
N LEU A 293 -15.58 1.74 38.70
CA LEU A 293 -15.59 3.08 38.11
C LEU A 293 -16.94 3.82 38.22
N LEU A 294 -17.98 3.17 38.78
CA LEU A 294 -19.33 3.73 38.91
C LEU A 294 -19.69 4.22 40.32
N LYS A 295 -18.74 4.25 41.27
CA LYS A 295 -19.01 4.61 42.67
C LYS A 295 -18.61 6.04 43.10
N THR A 296 -18.14 6.91 42.18
CA THR A 296 -17.55 8.20 42.58
C THR A 296 -18.32 9.45 42.13
N ASN A 297 -19.64 9.38 41.95
CA ASN A 297 -20.45 10.60 41.67
C ASN A 297 -21.83 10.56 42.34
N GLN A 298 -21.85 10.57 43.67
CA GLN A 298 -23.05 10.89 44.44
C GLN A 298 -22.73 11.96 45.48
N ASN A 299 -23.17 13.19 45.20
CA ASN A 299 -23.40 14.33 46.11
C ASN A 299 -23.80 15.52 45.19
N LYS A 300 -24.89 16.27 45.33
CA LYS A 300 -25.97 16.47 46.30
C LYS A 300 -27.16 16.97 45.48
N PHE A 301 -28.40 16.57 45.79
CA PHE A 301 -29.60 17.24 45.29
C PHE A 301 -30.49 17.59 46.48
N ASP A 302 -30.66 18.89 46.70
CA ASP A 302 -31.61 19.44 47.66
C ASP A 302 -32.87 19.90 46.90
N ARG A 303 -34.03 19.49 47.39
CA ARG A 303 -35.34 19.77 46.80
C ARG A 303 -36.00 20.87 47.63
N SER A 304 -35.86 22.12 47.19
CA SER A 304 -36.88 23.13 47.48
C SER A 304 -36.80 24.31 46.50
N SER A 305 -37.96 24.65 45.95
CA SER A 305 -38.31 25.87 45.21
C SER A 305 -37.78 26.06 43.78
N GLY A 306 -38.68 25.89 42.82
CA GLY A 306 -38.98 26.93 41.82
C GLY A 306 -37.99 27.15 40.68
N LYS A 307 -38.21 26.40 39.58
CA LYS A 307 -38.06 26.83 38.17
C LYS A 307 -36.89 27.81 37.89
N ILE A 308 -35.75 27.27 37.47
CA ILE A 308 -34.67 28.02 36.83
C ILE A 308 -34.44 27.42 35.44
N GLU A 309 -34.72 28.18 34.38
CA GLU A 309 -34.22 27.90 33.03
C GLU A 309 -32.72 28.20 33.02
N LEU A 310 -31.91 27.18 33.25
CA LEU A 310 -30.47 27.21 32.99
C LEU A 310 -30.26 26.89 31.51
N LEU A 311 -30.06 27.93 30.70
CA LEU A 311 -29.39 27.84 29.39
C LEU A 311 -27.93 27.47 29.65
N LEU A 312 -27.67 26.19 29.89
CA LEU A 312 -26.33 25.63 29.82
C LEU A 312 -25.95 25.58 28.34
N HIS A 313 -25.14 26.56 27.92
CA HIS A 313 -24.42 26.49 26.65
C HIS A 313 -23.45 25.31 26.77
N ASP A 314 -23.76 24.20 26.12
CA ASP A 314 -22.87 23.04 26.01
C ASP A 314 -21.88 23.32 24.86
N PRO A 315 -20.64 23.74 25.12
CA PRO A 315 -19.66 24.03 24.07
C PRO A 315 -19.29 22.77 23.26
N ASP A 316 -19.55 21.57 23.79
CA ASP A 316 -19.31 20.31 23.10
C ASP A 316 -20.41 19.99 22.08
N ARG A 317 -21.63 20.52 22.27
CA ARG A 317 -22.73 20.37 21.30
C ARG A 317 -22.40 21.04 19.96
N ASP A 318 -21.84 22.24 19.99
CA ASP A 318 -21.47 22.97 18.77
C ASP A 318 -20.27 22.35 18.06
N ALA A 319 -19.35 21.71 18.80
CA ALA A 319 -18.27 20.94 18.22
C ALA A 319 -18.79 19.67 17.51
N ARG A 320 -19.74 18.96 18.14
CA ARG A 320 -20.39 17.78 17.55
C ARG A 320 -21.25 18.11 16.33
N ILE A 321 -21.96 19.24 16.35
CA ILE A 321 -22.73 19.73 15.20
C ILE A 321 -21.78 20.04 14.03
N ARG A 322 -20.69 20.77 14.27
CA ARG A 322 -19.68 21.07 13.24
C ARG A 322 -19.04 19.80 12.66
N LEU A 323 -18.72 18.82 13.50
CA LEU A 323 -18.18 17.54 13.04
C LEU A 323 -19.20 16.76 12.19
N ALA A 324 -20.47 16.74 12.59
CA ALA A 324 -21.54 16.08 11.83
C ALA A 324 -21.80 16.77 10.47
N GLU A 325 -21.74 18.11 10.42
CA GLU A 325 -21.85 18.88 9.18
C GLU A 325 -20.66 18.63 8.25
N GLN A 326 -19.44 18.55 8.77
CA GLN A 326 -18.24 18.21 8.00
C GLN A 326 -18.35 16.81 7.39
N ILE A 327 -18.75 15.80 8.17
CA ILE A 327 -18.96 14.43 7.69
C ILE A 327 -20.02 14.39 6.57
N LYS A 328 -21.10 15.16 6.70
CA LYS A 328 -22.14 15.26 5.67
C LYS A 328 -21.62 15.91 4.38
N GLN A 329 -20.81 16.97 4.49
CA GLN A 329 -20.21 17.64 3.33
C GLN A 329 -19.22 16.72 2.60
N ASP A 330 -18.38 16.00 3.34
CA ASP A 330 -17.41 15.06 2.76
C ASP A 330 -18.12 13.88 2.07
N SER A 331 -19.21 13.37 2.67
CA SER A 331 -20.05 12.34 2.04
C SER A 331 -20.64 12.78 0.70
N GLU A 332 -21.18 14.00 0.63
CA GLU A 332 -21.74 14.55 -0.62
C GLU A 332 -20.67 14.86 -1.67
N ARG A 333 -19.47 15.28 -1.24
CA ARG A 333 -18.31 15.45 -2.12
C ARG A 333 -17.88 14.12 -2.74
N ASN A 334 -17.82 13.05 -1.94
CA ASN A 334 -17.48 11.71 -2.42
C ASN A 334 -18.52 11.18 -3.40
N LYS A 335 -19.82 11.34 -3.13
CA LYS A 335 -20.88 10.95 -4.08
C LYS A 335 -20.73 11.64 -5.44
N LYS A 336 -20.42 12.94 -5.45
CA LYS A 336 -20.20 13.69 -6.70
C LYS A 336 -18.96 13.23 -7.44
N MET A 337 -17.88 12.92 -6.73
CA MET A 337 -16.65 12.40 -7.33
C MET A 337 -16.88 11.02 -7.97
N ILE A 338 -17.56 10.11 -7.27
CA ILE A 338 -17.93 8.78 -7.80
C ILE A 338 -18.83 8.90 -9.04
N ALA A 339 -19.80 9.82 -9.04
CA ALA A 339 -20.68 10.05 -10.19
C ALA A 339 -19.92 10.58 -11.43
N GLN A 340 -18.78 11.24 -11.23
CA GLN A 340 -17.94 11.78 -12.31
C GLN A 340 -16.93 10.76 -12.85
N MET A 341 -16.62 9.70 -12.12
CA MET A 341 -15.67 8.66 -12.51
C MET A 341 -16.33 7.51 -13.30
N SER A 342 -17.16 7.79 -14.31
CA SER A 342 -17.84 6.74 -15.12
C SER A 342 -16.89 5.90 -16.01
N VAL A 343 -15.59 6.01 -15.82
CA VAL A 343 -14.58 5.13 -16.41
C VAL A 343 -14.11 4.16 -15.32
N PRO A 344 -14.29 2.83 -15.49
CA PRO A 344 -13.83 1.87 -14.50
C PRO A 344 -12.30 2.00 -14.30
N PRO A 345 -11.80 1.98 -13.06
CA PRO A 345 -10.38 2.09 -12.79
C PRO A 345 -9.61 0.96 -13.50
N GLN A 346 -8.57 1.33 -14.26
CA GLN A 346 -7.66 0.37 -14.85
C GLN A 346 -6.68 -0.11 -13.77
N VAL A 347 -7.04 -1.16 -13.04
CA VAL A 347 -6.10 -1.82 -12.13
C VAL A 347 -5.14 -2.66 -12.98
N ILE A 348 -3.88 -2.27 -13.02
CA ILE A 348 -2.84 -3.06 -13.68
C ILE A 348 -2.41 -4.17 -12.72
N VAL A 349 -3.11 -5.31 -12.79
CA VAL A 349 -2.71 -6.56 -12.12
C VAL A 349 -1.59 -7.19 -12.94
N ILE A 350 -0.36 -7.21 -12.41
CA ILE A 350 0.77 -7.87 -13.07
C ILE A 350 1.20 -9.07 -12.23
N SER A 351 0.66 -10.25 -12.56
CA SER A 351 1.02 -11.53 -11.95
C SER A 351 1.82 -12.40 -12.93
N ASP A 352 2.80 -13.13 -12.40
CA ASP A 352 3.51 -14.16 -13.17
C ASP A 352 2.65 -15.42 -13.25
N LYS A 353 1.98 -15.62 -14.38
CA LYS A 353 1.08 -16.77 -14.61
C LYS A 353 1.82 -18.11 -14.81
N ARG A 354 3.16 -18.16 -14.75
CA ARG A 354 3.91 -19.38 -15.07
C ARG A 354 4.05 -20.39 -13.93
N SER A 355 3.62 -20.07 -12.71
CA SER A 355 3.84 -20.91 -11.53
C SER A 355 2.69 -21.89 -11.16
N ASN A 356 1.65 -22.06 -11.99
CA ASN A 356 0.54 -22.98 -11.63
C ASN A 356 0.06 -23.85 -12.81
N PRO A 357 0.46 -25.15 -12.88
CA PRO A 357 -0.11 -26.06 -13.86
C PRO A 357 -1.48 -26.57 -13.39
N LEU A 358 -2.52 -26.24 -14.18
CA LEU A 358 -3.82 -26.92 -14.28
C LEU A 358 -4.85 -26.73 -13.14
N LYS A 359 -5.71 -25.70 -13.29
CA LYS A 359 -7.17 -25.83 -13.09
C LYS A 359 -7.90 -25.14 -14.24
N LYS A 360 -8.44 -25.92 -15.18
CA LYS A 360 -9.42 -25.43 -16.16
C LYS A 360 -10.77 -25.30 -15.45
N ILE A 361 -11.22 -24.08 -15.19
CA ILE A 361 -12.61 -23.80 -14.83
C ILE A 361 -13.23 -23.01 -15.99
N LYS A 362 -14.39 -23.47 -16.46
CA LYS A 362 -15.16 -22.86 -17.55
C LYS A 362 -16.17 -21.83 -16.99
N HIS A 363 -16.19 -20.69 -17.68
CA HIS A 363 -17.26 -19.68 -17.83
C HIS A 363 -17.39 -18.52 -16.82
N GLY A 364 -17.54 -17.30 -17.36
CA GLY A 364 -18.14 -16.14 -16.67
C GLY A 364 -17.48 -14.78 -16.92
N VAL A 365 -17.73 -14.20 -18.09
CA VAL A 365 -17.45 -12.83 -18.59
C VAL A 365 -16.97 -11.76 -17.58
N GLY A 366 -15.74 -11.30 -17.78
CA GLY A 366 -15.20 -9.99 -17.41
C GLY A 366 -13.91 -9.77 -18.20
N LYS A 367 -13.85 -8.74 -19.06
CA LYS A 367 -12.74 -8.54 -20.00
C LYS A 367 -11.52 -7.95 -19.27
N VAL A 368 -10.71 -8.80 -18.64
CA VAL A 368 -9.38 -8.42 -18.15
C VAL A 368 -8.44 -8.32 -19.34
N VAL A 369 -8.04 -7.10 -19.71
CA VAL A 369 -7.00 -6.89 -20.73
C VAL A 369 -5.66 -7.23 -20.10
N SER A 370 -5.21 -8.47 -20.27
CA SER A 370 -3.85 -8.88 -19.94
C SER A 370 -2.92 -8.42 -21.07
N TYR A 371 -2.06 -7.44 -20.82
CA TYR A 371 -0.99 -7.10 -21.76
C TYR A 371 0.16 -8.09 -21.58
N VAL A 372 0.31 -9.02 -22.52
CA VAL A 372 1.58 -9.71 -22.76
C VAL A 372 2.37 -8.79 -23.68
N GLY A 373 3.35 -8.07 -23.13
CA GLY A 373 4.22 -7.24 -23.95
C GLY A 373 5.14 -8.12 -24.78
N ASP A 374 4.98 -8.10 -26.09
CA ASP A 374 5.95 -8.66 -27.03
C ASP A 374 7.28 -7.90 -26.88
N VAL A 375 8.35 -8.67 -26.69
CA VAL A 375 9.72 -8.16 -26.64
C VAL A 375 10.13 -7.82 -28.08
N PHE A 376 10.07 -6.54 -28.43
CA PHE A 376 10.73 -6.05 -29.64
C PHE A 376 12.24 -6.07 -29.41
N TYR A 377 12.92 -7.03 -30.05
CA TYR A 377 14.35 -6.94 -30.28
C TYR A 377 14.60 -5.79 -31.26
N GLY A 378 15.23 -4.72 -30.79
CA GLY A 378 15.76 -3.67 -31.66
C GLY A 378 16.92 -4.22 -32.51
N PRO A 379 17.13 -3.71 -33.74
CA PRO A 379 18.16 -4.21 -34.61
C PRO A 379 19.56 -3.88 -34.07
N GLU A 380 20.45 -4.87 -34.17
CA GLU A 380 21.88 -4.74 -33.90
C GLU A 380 22.47 -3.57 -34.69
N SER A 381 23.05 -2.60 -33.98
CA SER A 381 23.80 -1.51 -34.61
C SER A 381 25.17 -2.01 -35.05
N HIS A 382 25.38 -1.97 -36.37
CA HIS A 382 26.64 -2.22 -37.05
C HIS A 382 27.82 -1.42 -36.47
N HIS A 383 28.95 -2.12 -36.36
CA HIS A 383 30.28 -1.57 -36.18
C HIS A 383 30.61 -0.45 -37.18
N SER A 384 31.26 0.60 -36.68
CA SER A 384 32.12 1.49 -37.46
C SER A 384 33.23 2.07 -36.58
N PRO A 385 34.38 2.43 -37.19
CA PRO A 385 35.69 2.21 -36.60
C PRO A 385 36.20 3.37 -35.76
N ALA A 386 37.25 3.07 -34.99
CA ALA A 386 38.00 3.98 -34.13
C ALA A 386 38.54 5.21 -34.88
N PRO A 387 38.57 6.39 -34.24
CA PRO A 387 39.43 7.48 -34.67
C PRO A 387 40.74 7.51 -33.88
N ASP A 388 41.76 7.95 -34.62
CA ASP A 388 43.18 8.03 -34.30
C ASP A 388 43.55 8.75 -33.00
N ASP A 389 44.67 8.28 -32.45
CA ASP A 389 45.51 8.93 -31.46
C ASP A 389 45.88 10.35 -31.88
N ASN A 390 45.54 11.33 -31.05
CA ASN A 390 46.28 12.58 -31.04
C ASN A 390 46.39 13.13 -29.62
N GLU A 391 47.62 13.13 -29.14
CA GLU A 391 48.09 13.72 -27.90
C GLU A 391 47.78 15.22 -27.86
N GLN A 392 47.12 15.70 -26.79
CA GLN A 392 47.24 17.09 -26.36
C GLN A 392 46.85 17.27 -24.88
N GLY A 393 47.90 17.41 -24.07
CA GLY A 393 48.03 18.23 -22.85
C GLY A 393 46.83 18.38 -21.91
N CYS A 394 46.87 17.66 -20.78
CA CYS A 394 46.11 18.03 -19.58
C CYS A 394 46.75 19.25 -18.87
N PRO A 395 45.99 20.28 -18.49
CA PRO A 395 46.45 21.27 -17.52
C PRO A 395 46.30 20.70 -16.09
N SER A 396 47.38 20.76 -15.35
CA SER A 396 47.45 20.45 -13.92
C SER A 396 46.63 21.46 -13.10
N TYR A 397 45.69 20.95 -12.30
CA TYR A 397 45.00 21.74 -11.27
C TYR A 397 45.81 21.76 -9.97
N PRO A 398 45.85 22.89 -9.24
CA PRO A 398 46.61 23.01 -8.01
C PRO A 398 45.91 22.32 -6.84
N ASN A 399 46.73 21.64 -6.02
CA ASN A 399 46.41 21.09 -4.71
C ASN A 399 45.64 22.09 -3.83
N SER A 400 44.40 21.75 -3.46
CA SER A 400 43.69 22.37 -2.36
C SER A 400 44.08 21.67 -1.05
N SER A 401 44.91 22.34 -0.27
CA SER A 401 45.20 22.03 1.12
C SER A 401 43.95 22.26 1.98
N LEU A 402 43.37 21.17 2.49
CA LEU A 402 42.39 21.22 3.58
C LEU A 402 43.11 21.46 4.92
N PRO A 403 42.59 22.35 5.80
CA PRO A 403 43.13 22.54 7.14
C PRO A 403 42.70 21.37 8.06
N PRO A 404 43.52 21.02 9.07
CA PRO A 404 43.19 19.95 9.99
C PRO A 404 42.05 20.36 10.95
N HIS A 405 41.04 19.51 11.05
CA HIS A 405 40.04 19.56 12.11
C HIS A 405 40.70 19.26 13.48
N PRO A 406 40.49 20.09 14.51
CA PRO A 406 40.82 19.70 15.88
C PRO A 406 39.59 19.02 16.49
N TYR A 407 39.76 17.82 17.05
CA TYR A 407 39.12 17.28 18.27
C TYR A 407 39.25 15.76 18.30
N ASP A 408 40.25 15.24 19.03
CA ASP A 408 40.28 13.86 19.50
C ASP A 408 40.27 13.87 21.04
N PRO A 409 39.15 13.51 21.70
CA PRO A 409 39.08 13.42 23.14
C PRO A 409 39.16 11.96 23.59
N ARG A 410 40.27 11.25 23.33
CA ARG A 410 40.56 9.94 23.97
C ARG A 410 42.04 9.74 24.28
N SER A 411 42.49 10.37 25.35
CA SER A 411 43.69 9.94 26.09
C SER A 411 43.29 9.78 27.57
N CYS A 412 42.83 8.58 27.91
CA CYS A 412 42.79 8.08 29.28
C CYS A 412 43.72 6.87 29.31
N GLY A 413 44.70 6.97 30.22
CA GLY A 413 45.92 6.19 30.16
C GLY A 413 45.80 4.73 30.54
N HIS A 414 46.91 4.03 30.29
CA HIS A 414 47.31 2.84 31.02
C HIS A 414 48.79 2.95 31.37
N LYS A 415 49.05 3.05 32.67
CA LYS A 415 50.33 2.71 33.28
C LYS A 415 50.55 1.21 33.08
N ASN A 416 51.78 0.80 32.73
CA ASN A 416 52.34 -0.45 33.24
C ASN A 416 53.86 -0.48 33.10
N LYS A 417 54.47 -0.74 34.26
CA LYS A 417 55.82 -1.24 34.56
C LYS A 417 57.03 -0.35 34.26
#